data_AF-A0A0E3NL91-F1
#
_entry.id   AF-A0A0E3NL91-F1
#
_cell.length_a   1.000
_cell.length_b   1.000
_cell.length_c   1.000
_cell.angle_alpha   90.00
_cell.angle_beta   90.00
_cell.angle_gamma   90.00
#
_symmetry.space_group_name_H-M   'P 1'
#
loop_
_entity.id
_entity.type
_entity.pdbx_description
1 polymer ?
#
loop_
_entity_poly.entity_id
_entity_poly.type
_entity_poly.pdbx_seq_one_letter_code
_entity_poly.pdbx_strand_id
1 'polypeptide(L)'
;MKTTNSKPEISIYFSKRESLLSSNSEIIKQLQERLKAKRFRPQEGDSTKLAYMRVYLQAIQVQNSILKDTELDEIKNEIEELKEALKSQSKK
;
A
#
# COMPACT_ATOMS: atom_id res chain seq x y z
N MET A 1 23.64 28.50 16.92
CA MET A 1 22.39 28.32 16.13
C MET A 1 21.82 26.95 16.47
N LYS A 2 20.63 26.88 17.08
CA LYS A 2 19.96 25.60 17.36
C LYS A 2 19.10 25.25 16.14
N THR A 3 19.56 24.33 15.30
CA THR A 3 18.69 23.74 14.29
C THR A 3 17.80 22.74 15.01
N THR A 4 16.54 23.11 15.23
CA THR A 4 15.50 22.18 15.62
C THR A 4 15.30 21.20 14.46
N ASN A 5 16.03 20.09 14.48
CA ASN A 5 15.75 18.91 13.68
C ASN A 5 14.43 18.33 14.19
N SER A 6 13.30 18.91 13.78
CA SER A 6 12.02 18.23 13.87
C SER A 6 12.14 17.02 12.94
N LYS A 7 12.36 15.83 13.52
CA LYS A 7 12.21 14.58 12.80
C LYS A 7 10.83 14.60 12.14
N PRO A 8 10.70 14.31 10.83
CA PRO A 8 9.38 14.08 10.29
C PRO A 8 8.83 12.85 11.01
N GLU A 9 7.73 13.02 11.74
CA GLU A 9 6.91 11.89 12.16
C GLU A 9 6.34 11.26 10.89
N ILE A 10 7.07 10.30 10.33
CA ILE A 10 6.59 9.49 9.22
C ILE A 10 5.62 8.47 9.83
N SER A 11 4.42 8.92 10.22
CA SER A 11 3.31 8.03 10.53
C SER A 11 2.55 7.72 9.24
N ILE A 12 3.24 7.21 8.22
CA ILE A 12 2.54 6.78 7.01
C ILE A 12 1.92 5.42 7.31
N TYR A 13 0.66 5.47 7.73
CA TYR A 13 -0.17 4.30 7.97
C TYR A 13 -1.02 4.05 6.73
N PHE A 14 -0.67 3.05 5.93
CA PHE A 14 -1.44 2.72 4.72
C PHE A 14 -2.69 1.88 5.04
N SER A 15 -3.58 2.39 5.89
CA SER A 15 -4.77 1.64 6.31
C SER A 15 -5.88 1.57 5.27
N LYS A 16 -5.73 2.25 4.12
CA LYS A 16 -6.74 2.22 3.06
C LYS A 16 -6.13 1.94 1.69
N ARG A 17 -6.90 1.32 0.80
CA ARG A 17 -6.47 0.98 -0.57
C ARG A 17 -5.98 2.20 -1.35
N GLU A 18 -6.64 3.34 -1.20
CA GLU A 18 -6.29 4.57 -1.91
C GLU A 18 -4.91 5.07 -1.49
N SER A 19 -4.55 4.92 -0.21
CA SER A 19 -3.24 5.31 0.31
C SER A 19 -2.13 4.42 -0.25
N LEU A 20 -2.34 3.09 -0.30
CA LEU A 20 -1.42 2.14 -0.93
C LEU A 20 -1.25 2.44 -2.43
N LEU A 21 -2.35 2.74 -3.13
CA LEU A 21 -2.34 3.05 -4.55
C LEU A 21 -1.58 4.36 -4.84
N SER A 22 -1.81 5.40 -4.04
CA SER A 22 -1.11 6.68 -4.15
C SER A 22 0.40 6.49 -3.99
N SER A 23 0.84 5.78 -2.96
CA SER A 23 2.26 5.54 -2.73
C SER A 23 2.91 4.64 -3.77
N ASN A 24 2.21 3.61 -4.25
CA ASN A 24 2.69 2.82 -5.38
C ASN A 24 2.84 3.69 -6.64
N SER A 25 1.89 4.60 -6.88
CA SER A 25 1.93 5.52 -8.03
C SER A 25 3.12 6.47 -7.96
N GLU A 26 3.48 6.96 -6.77
CA GLU A 26 4.68 7.78 -6.57
C GLU A 26 5.98 7.05 -6.91
N ILE A 27 6.11 5.78 -6.51
CA ILE A 27 7.27 4.96 -6.86
C ILE A 27 7.33 4.76 -8.38
N ILE A 28 6.19 4.40 -8.99
CA ILE A 28 6.10 4.21 -10.45
C ILE A 28 6.51 5.49 -11.18
N LYS A 29 6.03 6.65 -10.74
CA LYS A 29 6.39 7.95 -11.31
C LYS A 29 7.91 8.18 -11.25
N GLN A 30 8.52 7.96 -10.08
CA GLN A 30 9.98 8.11 -9.94
C GLN A 30 10.77 7.17 -10.86
N LEU A 31 10.32 5.92 -11.01
CA LEU A 31 10.94 4.96 -11.94
C LEU A 31 10.74 5.37 -13.40
N GLN A 32 9.55 5.82 -13.77
CA GLN A 32 9.25 6.29 -15.12
C GLN A 32 10.10 7.51 -15.49
N GLU A 33 10.22 8.49 -14.60
CA GLU A 33 11.09 9.66 -14.80
C GLU A 33 12.54 9.23 -15.03
N ARG A 34 13.02 8.24 -14.27
CA ARG A 34 14.38 7.69 -14.42
C ARG A 34 14.61 6.98 -15.74
N LEU A 35 13.58 6.29 -16.26
CA LEU A 35 13.64 5.47 -17.47
C LEU A 35 13.33 6.26 -18.76
N LYS A 36 12.62 7.39 -18.68
CA LYS A 36 12.16 8.18 -19.84
C LYS A 36 13.29 8.86 -20.63
N ALA A 37 14.52 8.88 -20.11
CA ALA A 37 15.66 9.48 -20.81
C ALA A 37 15.94 8.78 -22.16
N LYS A 38 16.31 9.56 -23.20
CA LYS A 38 16.65 9.04 -24.55
C LYS A 38 17.67 7.88 -24.52
N ARG A 39 18.57 7.89 -23.54
CA ARG A 39 19.49 6.79 -23.23
C ARG A 39 19.58 6.66 -21.71
N PHE A 40 19.45 5.44 -21.20
CA PHE A 40 19.70 5.17 -19.79
C PHE A 40 21.21 5.21 -19.50
N ARG A 41 21.61 5.93 -18.45
CA ARG A 41 22.99 5.97 -17.94
C ARG A 41 22.93 5.77 -16.43
N PRO A 42 23.51 4.69 -15.86
CA PRO A 42 23.56 4.50 -14.42
C PRO A 42 24.19 5.71 -13.71
N GLN A 43 23.60 6.12 -12.60
CA GLN A 43 24.10 7.16 -11.72
C GLN A 43 24.60 6.53 -10.43
N GLU A 44 25.54 7.20 -9.77
CA GLU A 44 25.98 6.81 -8.43
C GLU A 44 24.77 6.77 -7.48
N GLY A 45 24.66 5.70 -6.69
CA GLY A 45 23.55 5.50 -5.76
C GLY A 45 22.27 4.87 -6.37
N ASP A 46 22.15 4.73 -7.69
CA ASP A 46 20.97 4.09 -8.31
C ASP A 46 20.71 2.69 -7.76
N SER A 47 21.77 1.87 -7.63
CA SER A 47 21.66 0.49 -7.12
C SER A 47 21.08 0.44 -5.71
N THR A 48 21.53 1.36 -4.85
CA THR A 48 21.09 1.48 -3.46
C THR A 48 19.65 1.98 -3.39
N LYS A 49 19.32 3.03 -4.17
CA LYS A 49 17.95 3.55 -4.24
C LYS A 49 16.96 2.49 -4.75
N LEU A 50 17.33 1.74 -5.79
CA LEU A 50 16.52 0.64 -6.32
C LEU A 50 16.38 -0.52 -5.33
N ALA A 51 17.37 -0.79 -4.48
CA ALA A 51 17.24 -1.77 -3.40
C ALA A 51 16.19 -1.33 -2.37
N TYR A 52 16.25 -0.09 -1.89
CA TYR A 52 15.23 0.44 -0.98
C TYR A 52 13.83 0.50 -1.60
N MET A 53 13.72 0.93 -2.86
CA MET A 53 12.44 0.93 -3.59
C MET A 53 11.84 -0.47 -3.68
N ARG A 54 12.66 -1.51 -3.90
CA ARG A 54 12.19 -2.90 -3.91
C ARG A 54 11.66 -3.35 -2.55
N VAL A 55 12.38 -3.06 -1.47
CA VAL A 55 11.92 -3.38 -0.11
C VAL A 55 10.61 -2.65 0.20
N TYR A 56 10.50 -1.39 -0.20
CA TYR A 56 9.29 -0.60 0.00
C TYR A 56 8.08 -1.13 -0.80
N LEU A 57 8.29 -1.57 -2.06
CA LEU A 57 7.26 -2.25 -2.85
C LEU A 57 6.80 -3.56 -2.20
N GLN A 58 7.72 -4.34 -1.63
CA GLN A 58 7.37 -5.56 -0.89
C GLN A 58 6.50 -5.25 0.33
N ALA A 59 6.81 -4.19 1.07
CA ALA A 59 5.98 -3.77 2.20
C ALA A 59 4.55 -3.37 1.76
N ILE A 60 4.41 -2.60 0.68
CA ILE A 60 3.11 -2.24 0.09
C ILE A 60 2.34 -3.50 -0.33
N GLN A 61 3.00 -4.48 -0.94
CA GLN A 61 2.38 -5.75 -1.34
C GLN A 61 1.85 -6.53 -0.13
N VAL A 62 2.65 -6.68 0.93
CA VAL A 62 2.24 -7.35 2.17
C VAL A 62 1.03 -6.66 2.78
N GLN A 63 1.05 -5.34 2.86
CA GLN A 63 -0.07 -4.58 3.44
C GLN A 63 -1.35 -4.68 2.61
N ASN A 64 -1.25 -4.71 1.28
CA ASN A 64 -2.40 -4.95 0.41
C ASN A 64 -2.99 -6.36 0.62
N SER A 65 -2.17 -7.38 0.87
CA SER A 65 -2.67 -8.72 1.18
C SER A 65 -3.45 -8.73 2.50
N ILE A 66 -2.89 -8.14 3.57
CA ILE A 66 -3.56 -8.03 4.88
C ILE A 66 -4.91 -7.29 4.74
N LEU A 67 -4.93 -6.20 3.98
CA LEU A 67 -6.14 -5.41 3.76
C LEU A 67 -7.21 -6.23 3.03
N LYS A 68 -6.81 -6.96 1.98
CA LYS A 68 -7.72 -7.86 1.25
C LYS A 68 -8.29 -8.95 2.14
N ASP A 69 -7.46 -9.57 2.98
CA ASP A 69 -7.91 -10.61 3.90
C ASP A 69 -8.93 -10.06 4.89
N THR A 70 -8.68 -8.85 5.42
CA THR A 70 -9.60 -8.16 6.35
C THR A 70 -10.95 -7.89 5.71
N GLU A 71 -10.97 -7.28 4.51
CA GLU A 71 -12.21 -6.98 3.79
C GLU A 71 -12.97 -8.25 3.37
N LEU A 72 -12.26 -9.33 3.03
CA LEU A 72 -12.88 -10.63 2.74
C LEU A 72 -13.56 -11.21 3.98
N ASP A 73 -12.96 -11.08 5.14
CA ASP A 73 -13.54 -11.54 6.40
C ASP A 73 -14.77 -10.70 6.80
N GLU A 74 -14.72 -9.38 6.59
CA GLU A 74 -15.89 -8.49 6.74
C GLU A 74 -17.06 -8.95 5.86
N ILE A 75 -16.81 -9.16 4.56
CA ILE A 75 -17.84 -9.63 3.61
C ILE A 75 -18.41 -11.00 4.01
N LYS A 76 -17.56 -11.93 4.47
CA LYS A 76 -18.04 -13.25 4.93
C LYS A 76 -18.97 -13.11 6.13
N ASN A 77 -18.64 -12.25 7.08
CA ASN A 77 -19.46 -12.01 8.26
C ASN A 77 -20.82 -11.43 7.85
N GLU A 78 -20.84 -10.41 6.99
CA GLU A 78 -22.09 -9.83 6.48
C GLU A 78 -22.96 -10.87 5.76
N ILE A 79 -22.36 -11.76 4.96
CA ILE A 79 -23.09 -12.85 4.28
C ILE A 79 -23.71 -13.81 5.29
N GLU A 80 -23.01 -14.16 6.36
CA GLU A 80 -23.53 -15.09 7.35
C GLU A 80 -24.68 -14.46 8.16
N GLU A 81 -24.54 -13.19 8.56
CA GLU A 81 -25.62 -12.44 9.21
C GLU A 81 -26.89 -12.38 8.33
N LEU A 82 -26.72 -12.13 7.02
CA LEU A 82 -27.84 -12.13 6.06
C LEU A 82 -28.48 -13.51 5.93
N LYS A 83 -27.68 -14.59 5.88
CA LYS A 83 -28.20 -15.97 5.83
C LYS A 83 -28.97 -16.33 7.09
N GLU A 84 -28.48 -15.93 8.26
CA GLU A 84 -29.16 -16.14 9.53
C GLU A 84 -30.48 -15.38 9.60
N ALA A 85 -30.50 -14.11 9.15
CA ALA A 85 -31.71 -13.31 9.05
C ALA A 85 -32.77 -13.98 8.14
N LEU A 86 -32.36 -14.47 6.96
CA LEU A 86 -33.25 -15.18 6.02
C LEU A 86 -33.79 -16.48 6.60
N LYS A 87 -32.95 -17.30 7.24
CA LYS A 87 -33.37 -18.53 7.93
C LYS A 87 -34.40 -18.23 9.03
N SER A 88 -34.21 -17.13 9.76
CA SER A 88 -35.12 -16.70 10.83
C SER A 88 -36.48 -16.25 10.31
N GLN A 89 -36.51 -15.64 9.12
CA GLN A 89 -37.76 -15.25 8.45
C GLN A 89 -38.51 -16.45 7.87
N SER A 90 -37.80 -17.44 7.30
CA SER A 90 -38.41 -18.65 6.73
C SER A 90 -39.00 -19.62 7.78
N LYS A 91 -38.70 -19.44 9.06
CA LYS A 91 -39.22 -20.26 10.17
C LYS A 91 -40.47 -19.67 10.85
N LYS A 92 -40.95 -18.51 10.40
CA LYS A 92 -42.24 -17.91 10.79
C LYS A 92 -43.29 -18.19 9.74
#